data_AF-A0A0F9YJW0-F1
#
_entry.id   AF-A0A0F9YJW0-F1
#
_cell.length_a   1.000
_cell.length_b   1.000
_cell.length_c   1.000
_cell.angle_alpha   90.00
_cell.angle_beta   90.00
_cell.angle_gamma   90.00
#
_symmetry.space_group_name_H-M   'P 1'
#
loop_
_entity.id
_entity.type
_entity.pdbx_description
1 polymer ?
#
loop_
_entity_poly.entity_id
_entity_poly.type
_entity_poly.pdbx_seq_one_letter_code
_entity_poly.pdbx_strand_id
1 'polypeptide(L)' 'MKERRDNEPMFGWFSSWVWPFYTDTENIKSIIHLRNDGIRPYIELEPTEHPLALIQSEGISSEQVIKMYEYYVHGKK' A
#
# COMPACT_ATOMS: atom_id res chain seq x y z
N MET A 1 23.95 -11.83 -12.28
CA MET A 1 23.07 -10.68 -11.98
C MET A 1 23.47 -10.15 -10.61
N LYS A 2 23.80 -8.87 -10.50
CA LYS A 2 24.10 -8.23 -9.21
C LYS A 2 22.80 -8.29 -8.40
N GLU A 3 22.75 -9.14 -7.37
CA GLU A 3 21.63 -9.15 -6.43
C GLU A 3 21.40 -7.71 -5.99
N ARG A 4 20.15 -7.25 -5.98
CA ARG A 4 19.76 -5.94 -5.44
C ARG A 4 19.94 -6.01 -3.92
N ARG A 5 21.21 -6.03 -3.51
CA ARG A 5 21.71 -6.27 -2.16
C ARG A 5 21.89 -4.99 -1.35
N ASP A 6 21.41 -3.89 -1.89
CA ASP A 6 21.29 -2.63 -1.16
C ASP A 6 19.87 -2.60 -0.62
N ASN A 7 19.67 -3.09 0.61
CA ASN A 7 18.39 -3.08 1.34
C ASN A 7 17.95 -1.67 1.76
N GLU A 8 18.45 -0.65 1.06
CA GLU A 8 18.14 0.74 1.34
C GLU A 8 16.73 1.04 0.85
N PRO A 9 15.90 1.72 1.66
CA PRO A 9 14.58 2.14 1.23
C PRO A 9 14.67 3.04 -0.01
N MET A 10 13.81 2.78 -1.00
CA MET A 10 13.83 3.48 -2.29
C MET A 10 12.58 4.33 -2.47
N PHE A 11 12.72 5.50 -3.09
CA PHE A 11 11.56 6.29 -3.50
C PHE A 11 10.73 5.58 -4.58
N GLY A 12 9.41 5.70 -4.49
CA GLY A 12 8.46 5.28 -5.52
C GLY A 12 7.16 6.07 -5.48
N TRP A 13 6.45 6.08 -6.62
CA TRP A 13 5.09 6.61 -6.70
C TRP A 13 4.08 5.47 -6.52
N PHE A 14 3.18 5.61 -5.56
CA PHE A 14 2.06 4.71 -5.39
C PHE A 14 1.02 4.98 -6.49
N SER A 15 0.67 3.94 -7.23
CA SER A 15 -0.20 4.01 -8.42
C SER A 15 -1.26 2.90 -8.46
N SER A 16 -1.61 2.34 -7.29
CA SER A 16 -2.67 1.33 -7.21
C SER A 16 -4.01 2.00 -6.95
N TRP A 17 -5.03 1.61 -7.72
CA TRP A 17 -6.37 2.14 -7.59
C TRP A 17 -7.15 1.40 -6.49
N VAL A 18 -7.42 2.06 -5.36
CA VAL A 18 -8.12 1.47 -4.20
C VAL A 18 -9.59 1.93 -4.13
N TRP A 19 -10.23 2.04 -5.29
CA TRP A 19 -11.64 2.41 -5.41
C TRP A 19 -12.55 1.20 -5.14
N PRO A 20 -13.70 1.38 -4.45
CA PRO A 20 -14.37 2.64 -4.05
C PRO A 20 -14.02 3.14 -2.63
N PHE A 21 -13.05 2.53 -1.95
CA PHE A 21 -12.77 2.82 -0.55
C PHE A 21 -11.97 4.11 -0.36
N TYR A 22 -11.05 4.39 -1.28
CA TYR A 22 -10.24 5.59 -1.29
C TYR A 22 -10.26 6.20 -2.70
N THR A 23 -10.45 7.51 -2.77
CA THR A 23 -10.30 8.28 -4.00
C THR A 23 -8.86 8.74 -4.15
N ASP A 24 -8.47 9.17 -5.35
CA ASP A 24 -7.21 9.87 -5.60
C ASP A 24 -5.95 9.12 -5.11
N THR A 25 -5.99 7.78 -5.18
CA THR A 25 -4.90 6.91 -4.72
C THR A 25 -3.75 6.80 -5.71
N GLU A 26 -3.70 7.66 -6.72
CA GLU A 26 -2.61 7.74 -7.68
C GLU A 26 -1.66 8.87 -7.31
N ASN A 27 -0.37 8.69 -7.58
CA ASN A 27 0.67 9.70 -7.37
C ASN A 27 0.89 10.09 -5.90
N ILE A 28 0.63 9.18 -4.96
CA ILE A 28 1.06 9.36 -3.56
C ILE A 28 2.53 8.97 -3.46
N LYS A 29 3.37 9.84 -2.87
CA LYS A 29 4.78 9.50 -2.64
C LYS A 29 4.88 8.34 -1.65
N SER A 30 5.81 7.43 -1.93
CA SER A 30 6.04 6.26 -1.10
C SER A 30 7.51 5.91 -1.01
N ILE A 31 7.86 5.23 0.07
CA ILE A 31 9.15 4.60 0.29
C ILE A 31 8.94 3.08 0.23
N ILE A 32 9.73 2.43 -0.61
CA ILE A 32 9.69 0.99 -0.86
C ILE A 32 10.81 0.35 -0.06
N HIS A 33 10.42 -0.47 0.90
CA HIS A 33 11.33 -1.27 1.72
C HIS A 33 11.42 -2.68 1.11
N LEU A 34 12.57 -2.97 0.50
CA LEU A 34 12.85 -4.32 -0.01
C LEU A 34 12.98 -5.30 1.16
N ARG A 35 12.47 -6.51 0.95
CA ARG A 35 12.53 -7.60 1.92
C ARG A 35 13.25 -8.79 1.29
N ASN A 36 14.03 -9.50 2.10
CA ASN A 36 14.76 -10.69 1.65
C ASN A 36 13.80 -11.85 1.34
N ASP A 37 14.36 -12.92 0.78
CA ASP A 37 13.68 -14.22 0.61
C ASP A 37 12.46 -14.19 -0.31
N GLY A 38 12.43 -13.25 -1.26
CA GLY A 38 11.34 -13.13 -2.23
C GLY A 38 10.02 -12.62 -1.62
N ILE A 39 10.05 -12.16 -0.37
CA ILE A 39 8.90 -11.52 0.26
C ILE A 39 8.59 -10.22 -0.50
N ARG A 40 7.31 -9.97 -0.82
CA ARG A 40 6.89 -8.74 -1.51
C ARG A 40 7.43 -7.51 -0.76
N PRO A 41 7.81 -6.41 -1.41
CA PRO A 41 8.24 -5.21 -0.69
C PRO A 41 7.17 -4.68 0.26
N TYR A 42 7.60 -3.98 1.31
CA TYR A 42 6.70 -3.16 2.13
C TYR A 42 6.69 -1.74 1.56
N ILE A 43 5.50 -1.19 1.33
CA ILE A 43 5.31 0.15 0.78
C ILE A 43 4.84 1.05 1.92
N GLU A 44 5.61 2.07 2.24
CA GLU A 44 5.28 3.09 3.24
C GLU A 44 4.88 4.38 2.51
N LEU A 45 3.68 4.89 2.76
CA LEU A 45 3.21 6.14 2.18
C LEU A 45 3.75 7.34 2.96
N GLU A 46 3.99 8.45 2.28
CA GLU A 46 4.31 9.72 2.94
C GLU A 46 3.14 10.11 3.87
N PRO A 47 3.41 10.51 5.13
CA PRO A 47 2.40 10.84 6.14
C PRO A 47 1.72 12.17 5.78
N THR A 48 0.78 12.08 4.85
CA THR A 48 -0.05 13.17 4.35
C THR A 48 -1.45 13.07 4.93
N GLU A 49 -2.28 14.10 4.73
CA GLU A 49 -3.70 14.06 5.11
C GLU A 49 -4.56 13.17 4.21
N HIS A 50 -3.94 12.45 3.27
CA HIS A 50 -4.65 11.51 2.42
C HIS A 50 -5.20 10.33 3.26
N PRO A 51 -6.49 9.95 3.14
CA PRO A 51 -7.09 8.92 3.98
C PRO A 51 -6.35 7.57 3.96
N LEU A 52 -5.78 7.18 2.81
CA LEU A 52 -4.96 5.97 2.68
C LEU A 52 -3.64 6.04 3.48
N ALA A 53 -3.03 7.22 3.60
CA ALA A 53 -1.82 7.40 4.40
C ALA A 53 -2.15 7.37 5.90
N LEU A 54 -3.25 8.02 6.30
CA LEU A 54 -3.74 8.00 7.68
C LEU A 54 -4.10 6.59 8.16
N ILE A 55 -4.87 5.82 7.39
CA ILE A 55 -5.20 4.43 7.80
C ILE A 55 -3.97 3.51 7.82
N GLN A 56 -2.94 3.79 7.02
CA GLN A 56 -1.70 3.03 7.09
C GLN A 56 -0.93 3.31 8.39
N SER A 57 -0.88 4.57 8.84
CA SER A 57 -0.16 4.97 10.05
C SER A 57 -0.93 4.66 11.34
N GLU A 58 -2.24 4.88 11.34
CA GLU A 58 -3.12 4.68 12.51
C GLU A 58 -3.57 3.22 12.65
N GLY A 59 -3.53 2.47 11.55
CA GLY A 59 -4.05 1.11 11.47
C GLY A 59 -5.50 1.05 10.97
N ILE A 60 -5.89 -0.13 10.50
CA ILE A 60 -7.22 -0.42 9.95
C ILE A 60 -7.87 -1.55 10.76
N SER A 61 -9.19 -1.47 10.98
CA SER A 61 -9.92 -2.52 11.70
C SER A 61 -10.07 -3.78 10.85
N SER A 62 -10.21 -4.94 11.52
CA SER A 62 -10.41 -6.21 10.81
C SER A 62 -11.71 -6.21 9.99
N GLU A 63 -12.77 -5.58 10.50
CA GLU A 63 -14.06 -5.45 9.83
C GLU A 63 -13.95 -4.65 8.52
N GLN A 64 -13.17 -3.57 8.52
CA GLN A 64 -12.91 -2.78 7.31
C GLN A 64 -12.12 -3.59 6.27
N VAL A 65 -11.08 -4.31 6.69
CA VAL A 65 -10.29 -5.17 5.79
C VAL A 65 -11.16 -6.25 5.17
N ILE A 66 -12.02 -6.92 5.96
CA ILE A 66 -12.94 -7.94 5.46
C ILE A 66 -13.88 -7.34 4.42
N LYS A 67 -14.46 -6.16 4.68
CA LYS A 67 -15.35 -5.47 3.73
C LYS A 67 -14.64 -5.14 2.41
N MET A 68 -13.38 -4.68 2.47
CA MET A 68 -12.58 -4.41 1.28
C MET A 68 -12.27 -5.70 0.51
N TYR A 69 -11.88 -6.76 1.21
CA TYR A 69 -11.59 -8.06 0.63
C TYR A 69 -12.80 -8.65 -0.08
N GLU A 70 -13.97 -8.66 0.59
CA GLU A 70 -15.22 -9.15 0.02
C GLU A 70 -15.56 -8.41 -1.28
N TYR A 71 -15.40 -7.08 -1.30
CA TYR A 71 -15.63 -6.27 -2.49
C TYR A 71 -14.72 -6.65 -3.66
N TYR A 72 -13.41 -6.77 -3.44
CA TYR A 72 -12.45 -7.05 -4.52
C TYR A 72 -12.46 -8.50 -5.01
N VAL A 73 -12.73 -9.46 -4.13
CA VAL A 73 -12.63 -10.89 -4.45
C VAL A 73 -13.96 -11.47 -4.92
N HIS A 74 -15.08 -11.02 -4.36
CA HIS A 74 -16.40 -11.55 -4.69
C HIS A 74 -17.23 -10.61 -5.58
N GLY A 75 -16.76 -9.39 -5.82
CA GLY A 75 -17.45 -8.38 -6.60
C GLY A 75 -18.63 -7.75 -5.84
N LYS A 76 -19.29 -6.77 -6.45
CA LYS A 76 -20.57 -6.26 -5.94
C LYS A 76 -21.58 -7.42 -5.92
N LYS A 77 -22.09 -7.76 -4.74
CA LYS A 77 -23.49 -8.22 -4.68
C LYS A 77 -24.40 -7.05 -5.00
#